data_AF-A0A3D5EAY2-F1
#
_entry.id   AF-A0A3D5EAY2-F1
#
_cell.length_a   1.000
_cell.length_b   1.000
_cell.length_c   1.000
_cell.angle_alpha   90.00
_cell.angle_beta   90.00
_cell.angle_gamma   90.00
#
_symmetry.space_group_name_H-M   'P 1'
#
loop_
_entity.id
_entity.type
_entity.pdbx_description
1 polymer ?
#
loop_
_entity_poly.entity_id
_entity_poly.type
_entity_poly.pdbx_seq_one_letter_code
_entity_poly.pdbx_strand_id
1 'polypeptide(L)'
;EASIAHNAVIHGATIGARALIANGAQVLDGAVVGEGALVAAGSVVLPETIIPAGMLAAGTPAQVKRSIVGTPSQEWVENNPTRYARLAAEHLAGLKEIVHDNA
;
A
#
# COMPACT_ATOMS: atom_id res chain seq x y z
N GLU A 1 -0.44 0.80 11.32
CA GLU A 1 -0.04 -0.11 10.22
C GLU A 1 -0.53 0.43 8.88
N ALA A 2 0.18 0.19 7.78
CA ALA A 2 -0.24 0.53 6.41
C ALA A 2 0.28 -0.59 5.48
N SER A 3 -0.36 -0.79 4.33
CA SER A 3 0.01 -1.85 3.40
C SER A 3 0.68 -1.24 2.16
N ILE A 4 1.95 -1.60 1.95
CA ILE A 4 2.72 -1.20 0.77
C ILE A 4 2.86 -2.44 -0.12
N ALA A 5 2.23 -2.41 -1.29
CA ALA A 5 2.17 -3.57 -2.16
C ALA A 5 3.39 -3.63 -3.12
N HIS A 6 3.42 -4.64 -3.98
CA HIS A 6 4.60 -4.97 -4.77
C HIS A 6 5.04 -3.83 -5.68
N ASN A 7 6.34 -3.54 -5.72
CA ASN A 7 6.96 -2.52 -6.57
C ASN A 7 6.39 -1.10 -6.39
N ALA A 8 5.72 -0.81 -5.28
CA ALA A 8 5.33 0.56 -4.95
C ALA A 8 6.57 1.38 -4.56
N VAL A 9 6.58 2.65 -4.94
CA VAL A 9 7.64 3.61 -4.59
C VAL A 9 7.04 4.71 -3.73
N ILE A 10 7.67 4.95 -2.58
CA ILE A 10 7.28 6.02 -1.65
C ILE A 10 8.50 6.91 -1.49
N HIS A 11 8.37 8.17 -1.84
CA HIS A 11 9.45 9.14 -1.79
C HIS A 11 8.99 10.37 -1.00
N GLY A 12 9.49 10.54 0.23
CA GLY A 12 9.24 11.75 1.04
C GLY A 12 7.77 12.00 1.42
N ALA A 13 6.92 10.98 1.51
CA ALA A 13 5.47 11.12 1.70
C ALA A 13 4.97 10.63 3.08
N THR A 14 3.82 11.15 3.52
CA THR A 14 3.14 10.70 4.73
C THR A 14 2.03 9.71 4.39
N ILE A 15 2.13 8.49 4.93
CA ILE A 15 1.14 7.43 4.72
C ILE A 15 0.34 7.21 6.00
N GLY A 16 -0.96 7.45 5.94
CA GLY A 16 -1.89 7.31 7.05
C GLY A 16 -2.10 5.86 7.48
N ALA A 17 -2.62 5.68 8.69
CA ALA A 17 -2.94 4.36 9.20
C ALA A 17 -3.95 3.64 8.28
N ARG A 18 -3.80 2.33 8.15
CA ARG A 18 -4.57 1.43 7.29
C ARG A 18 -4.57 1.80 5.80
N ALA A 19 -3.82 2.80 5.36
CA ALA A 19 -3.76 3.11 3.94
C ALA A 19 -3.15 1.95 3.13
N LEU A 20 -3.62 1.79 1.91
CA LEU A 20 -3.13 0.79 0.96
C LEU A 20 -2.54 1.50 -0.27
N ILE A 21 -1.24 1.32 -0.47
CA ILE A 21 -0.54 1.73 -1.70
C ILE A 21 -0.44 0.48 -2.58
N ALA A 22 -1.27 0.41 -3.63
CA ALA A 22 -1.37 -0.78 -4.46
C ALA A 22 -0.16 -0.96 -5.40
N ASN A 23 -0.09 -2.12 -6.04
CA ASN A 23 1.08 -2.57 -6.80
C ASN A 23 1.55 -1.52 -7.82
N GLY A 24 2.85 -1.23 -7.85
CA GLY A 24 3.45 -0.32 -8.83
C GLY A 24 3.04 1.15 -8.70
N ALA A 25 2.30 1.53 -7.65
CA ALA A 25 1.96 2.93 -7.42
C ALA A 25 3.19 3.73 -6.93
N GLN A 26 3.24 5.00 -7.27
CA GLN A 26 4.30 5.93 -6.90
C GLN A 26 3.70 7.09 -6.11
N VAL A 27 4.27 7.39 -4.95
CA VAL A 27 3.86 8.51 -4.09
C VAL A 27 5.05 9.44 -3.89
N LEU A 28 4.94 10.65 -4.42
CA LEU A 28 6.03 11.64 -4.48
C LEU A 28 6.03 12.61 -3.30
N ASP A 29 7.05 13.46 -3.26
CA ASP A 29 7.45 14.28 -2.11
C ASP A 29 6.32 15.09 -1.49
N GLY A 30 6.21 15.06 -0.17
CA GLY A 30 5.23 15.85 0.59
C GLY A 30 3.77 15.41 0.40
N ALA A 31 3.49 14.40 -0.42
CA ALA A 31 2.13 13.89 -0.55
C ALA A 31 1.64 13.29 0.78
N VAL A 32 0.34 13.44 1.04
CA VAL A 32 -0.34 12.91 2.23
C VAL A 32 -1.43 11.96 1.79
N VAL A 33 -1.29 10.68 2.15
CA VAL A 33 -2.31 9.65 1.95
C VAL A 33 -3.04 9.45 3.26
N GLY A 34 -4.33 9.84 3.31
CA GLY A 34 -5.13 9.79 4.53
C GLY A 34 -5.39 8.38 5.07
N GLU A 35 -5.91 8.32 6.30
CA GLU A 35 -6.23 7.05 6.96
C GLU A 35 -7.19 6.20 6.11
N GLY A 36 -6.87 4.93 5.93
CA GLY A 36 -7.68 3.97 5.17
C GLY A 36 -7.85 4.36 3.70
N ALA A 37 -7.07 5.30 3.16
CA ALA A 37 -7.13 5.64 1.75
C ALA A 37 -6.47 4.55 0.88
N LEU A 38 -6.88 4.48 -0.38
CA LEU A 38 -6.35 3.55 -1.37
C LEU A 38 -5.76 4.32 -2.55
N VAL A 39 -4.49 4.09 -2.86
CA VAL A 39 -3.88 4.49 -4.14
C VAL A 39 -3.91 3.29 -5.07
N ALA A 40 -4.62 3.41 -6.19
CA ALA A 40 -4.79 2.32 -7.16
C ALA A 40 -3.47 1.91 -7.82
N ALA A 41 -3.41 0.67 -8.29
CA ALA A 41 -2.22 0.11 -8.91
C ALA A 41 -1.73 0.96 -10.08
N GLY A 42 -0.41 1.12 -10.20
CA GLY A 42 0.23 1.91 -11.26
C GLY A 42 -0.04 3.43 -11.23
N SER A 43 -0.69 3.95 -10.19
CA SER A 43 -0.99 5.39 -10.09
C SER A 43 0.22 6.19 -9.64
N VAL A 44 0.32 7.45 -10.07
CA VAL A 44 1.38 8.38 -9.65
C VAL A 44 0.77 9.56 -8.90
N VAL A 45 0.97 9.60 -7.59
CA VAL A 45 0.58 10.71 -6.72
C VAL A 45 1.67 11.77 -6.79
N LEU A 46 1.33 12.95 -7.30
CA LEU A 46 2.27 14.06 -7.47
C LEU A 46 2.69 14.68 -6.12
N PRO A 47 3.79 15.47 -6.09
CA PRO A 47 4.21 16.13 -4.87
C PRO A 47 3.11 16.98 -4.22
N GLU A 48 3.12 17.06 -2.89
CA GLU A 48 2.18 17.83 -2.06
C GLU A 48 0.69 17.45 -2.25
N THR A 49 0.39 16.35 -2.96
CA THR A 49 -0.98 15.91 -3.20
C THR A 49 -1.58 15.34 -1.92
N ILE A 50 -2.77 15.80 -1.55
CA ILE A 50 -3.53 15.29 -0.42
C ILE A 50 -4.63 14.35 -0.91
N ILE A 51 -4.55 13.08 -0.51
CA ILE A 51 -5.61 12.09 -0.70
C ILE A 51 -6.37 11.96 0.62
N PRO A 52 -7.67 12.32 0.68
CA PRO A 52 -8.43 12.26 1.93
C PRO A 52 -8.59 10.84 2.47
N ALA A 53 -8.87 10.74 3.77
CA ALA A 53 -9.13 9.47 4.44
C ALA A 53 -10.29 8.70 3.78
N GLY A 54 -10.16 7.38 3.68
CA GLY A 54 -11.18 6.49 3.11
C GLY A 54 -11.47 6.73 1.62
N MET A 55 -10.62 7.45 0.89
CA MET A 55 -10.81 7.72 -0.53
C MET A 55 -9.90 6.86 -1.41
N LEU A 56 -10.42 6.50 -2.58
CA LEU A 56 -9.67 5.92 -3.70
C LEU A 56 -9.11 7.05 -4.57
N ALA A 57 -7.79 7.05 -4.76
CA ALA A 57 -7.11 7.85 -5.79
C ALA A 57 -6.56 6.94 -6.90
N ALA A 58 -6.69 7.36 -8.16
CA ALA A 58 -6.24 6.57 -9.30
C ALA A 58 -5.78 7.43 -10.48
N GLY A 59 -4.81 6.92 -11.23
CA GLY A 59 -4.32 7.48 -12.50
C GLY A 59 -2.90 8.03 -12.44
N THR A 60 -2.44 8.58 -13.57
CA THR A 60 -1.15 9.25 -13.73
C THR A 60 -1.37 10.56 -14.50
N PRO A 61 -1.57 11.70 -13.80
CA PRO A 61 -1.51 11.86 -12.35
C PRO A 61 -2.72 11.26 -11.62
N ALA A 62 -2.50 10.83 -10.38
CA ALA A 62 -3.54 10.25 -9.53
C ALA A 62 -4.54 11.33 -9.11
N GLN A 63 -5.82 11.04 -9.29
CA GLN A 63 -6.90 11.92 -8.83
C GLN A 63 -7.82 11.16 -7.88
N VAL A 64 -8.32 11.86 -6.87
CA VAL A 64 -9.35 11.34 -5.96
C VAL A 64 -10.61 11.04 -6.78
N LYS A 65 -11.09 9.79 -6.74
CA LYS A 65 -12.23 9.31 -7.54
C LYS A 65 -13.50 9.16 -6.71
N ARG A 66 -13.43 8.38 -5.63
CA ARG A 66 -14.61 8.02 -4.82
C ARG A 66 -14.21 7.52 -3.44
N SER A 67 -15.18 7.46 -2.54
CA SER A 67 -15.03 6.73 -1.28
C SER A 67 -14.81 5.23 -1.54
N ILE A 68 -14.03 4.59 -0.67
CA ILE A 68 -13.91 3.13 -0.64
C ILE A 68 -15.05 2.47 0.14
N VAL A 69 -15.76 3.22 0.98
CA VAL A 69 -16.82 2.69 1.86
C VAL A 69 -17.91 2.00 1.04
N GLY A 70 -18.27 0.79 1.45
CA GLY A 70 -19.27 -0.04 0.77
C GLY A 70 -18.81 -0.59 -0.58
N THR A 71 -17.50 -0.54 -0.87
CA THR A 71 -16.94 -1.08 -2.11
C THR A 71 -15.95 -2.21 -1.81
N PRO A 72 -15.68 -3.13 -2.75
CA PRO A 72 -14.73 -4.22 -2.54
C PRO A 72 -13.32 -3.74 -2.10
N SER A 73 -12.95 -2.52 -2.46
CA SER A 73 -11.69 -1.90 -2.04
C SER A 73 -11.55 -1.72 -0.52
N GLN A 74 -12.68 -1.58 0.20
CA GLN A 74 -12.69 -1.48 1.66
C GLN A 74 -12.17 -2.75 2.31
N GLU A 75 -12.58 -3.92 1.81
CA GLU A 75 -12.14 -5.20 2.37
C GLU A 75 -10.62 -5.38 2.24
N TRP A 76 -10.01 -4.92 1.14
CA TRP A 76 -8.55 -5.00 0.97
C TRP A 76 -7.81 -4.12 1.96
N VAL A 77 -8.31 -2.89 2.18
CA VAL A 77 -7.75 -1.93 3.13
C VAL A 77 -7.82 -2.46 4.56
N GLU A 78 -8.94 -3.08 4.94
CA GLU A 78 -9.17 -3.57 6.30
C GLU A 78 -8.46 -4.89 6.59
N ASN A 79 -8.39 -5.82 5.62
CA ASN A 79 -7.91 -7.18 5.88
C ASN A 79 -6.43 -7.41 5.57
N ASN A 80 -5.82 -6.61 4.69
CA ASN A 80 -4.42 -6.82 4.31
C ASN A 80 -3.43 -6.78 5.48
N PRO A 81 -3.51 -5.84 6.44
CA PRO A 81 -2.54 -5.78 7.54
C PRO A 81 -2.48 -7.08 8.35
N THR A 82 -3.64 -7.56 8.83
CA THR A 82 -3.74 -8.82 9.59
C THR A 82 -3.27 -10.02 8.76
N ARG A 83 -3.67 -10.08 7.48
CA ARG A 83 -3.29 -11.19 6.59
C ARG A 83 -1.78 -11.26 6.38
N TYR A 84 -1.13 -10.13 6.13
CA TYR A 84 0.31 -10.10 5.90
C TYR A 84 1.11 -10.27 7.19
N ALA A 85 0.62 -9.79 8.34
CA ALA A 85 1.25 -10.07 9.63
C ALA A 85 1.28 -11.59 9.92
N ARG A 86 0.16 -12.29 9.67
CA ARG A 86 0.10 -13.76 9.78
C ARG A 86 1.05 -14.43 8.80
N LEU A 87 1.04 -14.02 7.53
CA LEU A 87 1.90 -14.59 6.51
C LEU A 87 3.38 -14.40 6.85
N ALA A 88 3.78 -13.22 7.35
CA ALA A 88 5.15 -12.98 7.80
C ALA A 88 5.57 -13.95 8.91
N ALA A 89 4.70 -14.20 9.90
CA ALA A 89 4.96 -15.17 10.96
C ALA A 89 5.11 -16.61 10.42
N GLU A 90 4.23 -17.01 9.52
CA GLU A 90 4.27 -18.34 8.88
C GLU A 90 5.56 -18.55 8.07
N HIS A 91 5.93 -17.55 7.27
CA HIS A 91 7.17 -17.62 6.47
C HIS A 91 8.41 -17.60 7.36
N LEU A 92 8.45 -16.76 8.39
CA LEU A 92 9.57 -16.72 9.34
C LEU A 92 9.78 -18.08 10.02
N ALA A 93 8.69 -18.74 10.45
CA ALA A 93 8.75 -20.07 11.05
C ALA A 93 9.20 -21.17 10.06
N GLY A 94 8.94 -20.96 8.76
CA GLY A 94 9.27 -21.90 7.69
C GLY A 94 10.65 -21.69 7.05
N LEU A 95 11.39 -20.63 7.39
CA LEU A 95 12.70 -20.36 6.81
C LEU A 95 13.70 -21.48 7.17
N LYS A 96 14.38 -21.99 6.15
CA LYS A 96 15.47 -22.96 6.29
C LYS A 96 16.68 -22.44 5.54
N GLU A 97 17.81 -22.38 6.22
CA GLU A 97 19.09 -22.14 5.55
C GLU A 97 19.40 -23.32 4.64
N ILE A 98 19.74 -23.03 3.39
CA ILE A 98 20.22 -24.03 2.45
C ILE A 98 21.74 -23.84 2.37
N VAL A 99 22.47 -24.84 2.88
CA VAL A 99 23.92 -24.89 2.73
C VAL A 99 24.22 -25.60 1.42
N HIS A 100 24.80 -24.88 0.45
CA HIS A 100 25.36 -25.50 -0.75
C HIS A 100 26.74 -26.04 -0.42
N ASP A 101 26.93 -27.35 -0.61
CA ASP A 101 28.23 -28.00 -0.51
C ASP A 101 28.99 -27.77 -1.84
N ASN A 102 30.05 -26.98 -1.81
CA ASN A 102 30.87 -26.65 -2.99
C ASN A 102 31.92 -27.75 -3.25
N ALA A 103 31.50 -29.00 -3.30
CA ALA A 103 32.37 -30.15 -3.63
C ALA A 103 32.51 -30.34 -5.14
#